data_AF-A0A662MJ86-F1
#
_entry.id   AF-A0A662MJ86-F1
#
_cell.length_a   1.000
_cell.length_b   1.000
_cell.length_c   1.000
_cell.angle_alpha   90.00
_cell.angle_beta   90.00
_cell.angle_gamma   90.00
#
_symmetry.space_group_name_H-M   'P 1'
#
loop_
_entity.id
_entity.type
_entity.pdbx_description
1 polymer ?
#
loop_
_entity_poly.entity_id
_entity_poly.type
_entity_poly.pdbx_seq_one_letter_code
_entity_poly.pdbx_strand_id
1 'polypeptide(L)'
;MSEEKQVWHKGETYGRRITIEDDSENKVDPASLTITIKKPNGETETTLSLSDLEKEETGVYKMKWKIPEDAASGLWTFTVKATLNTGEIGIEEFYLTL
;
A
#
# COMPACT_ATOMS: atom_id res chain seq x y z
N MET A 1 -4.38 -22.39 15.15
CA MET A 1 -3.75 -22.06 13.87
C MET A 1 -3.04 -20.74 14.09
N SER A 2 -1.72 -20.78 14.32
CA SER A 2 -0.93 -19.56 14.42
C SER A 2 -0.83 -18.98 13.01
N GLU A 3 -1.27 -17.75 12.78
CA GLU A 3 -0.92 -17.05 11.54
C GLU A 3 0.61 -16.99 11.51
N GLU A 4 1.23 -17.71 10.60
CA GLU A 4 2.66 -17.56 10.35
C GLU A 4 2.88 -16.10 9.94
N LYS A 5 3.56 -15.34 10.79
CA LYS A 5 3.93 -13.96 10.48
C LYS A 5 4.82 -14.01 9.24
N GLN A 6 4.28 -13.62 8.09
CA GLN A 6 5.03 -13.59 6.85
C GLN A 6 6.19 -12.59 7.00
N VAL A 7 7.42 -13.12 6.99
CA VAL A 7 8.65 -12.34 6.98
C VAL A 7 9.05 -12.12 5.53
N TRP A 8 9.43 -10.90 5.19
CA TRP A 8 9.87 -10.54 3.85
C TRP A 8 11.36 -10.26 3.85
N HIS A 9 12.01 -10.53 2.74
CA HIS A 9 13.45 -10.34 2.59
C HIS A 9 13.76 -9.22 1.59
N LYS A 10 14.91 -8.58 1.82
CA LYS A 10 15.48 -7.61 0.88
C LYS A 10 15.59 -8.22 -0.52
N GLY A 11 15.32 -7.43 -1.54
CA GLY A 11 15.28 -7.91 -2.91
C GLY A 11 14.02 -8.72 -3.27
N GLU A 12 13.07 -8.97 -2.36
CA GLU A 12 11.79 -9.57 -2.76
C GLU A 12 10.83 -8.51 -3.33
N THR A 13 9.83 -8.97 -4.09
CA THR A 13 8.74 -8.09 -4.54
C THR A 13 7.53 -8.31 -3.64
N TYR A 14 7.23 -7.31 -2.82
CA TYR A 14 6.01 -7.27 -2.02
C TYR A 14 4.81 -6.92 -2.90
N GLY A 15 3.75 -7.72 -2.80
CA GLY A 15 2.49 -7.48 -3.51
C GLY A 15 1.32 -7.34 -2.54
N ARG A 16 0.48 -6.32 -2.74
CA ARG A 16 -0.76 -6.12 -1.96
C ARG A 16 -1.90 -5.69 -2.86
N ARG A 17 -3.09 -6.22 -2.62
CA ARG A 17 -4.35 -5.73 -3.21
C ARG A 17 -4.93 -4.65 -2.31
N ILE A 18 -5.35 -3.55 -2.91
CA ILE A 18 -5.98 -2.40 -2.27
C ILE A 18 -7.39 -2.32 -2.85
N THR A 19 -8.38 -2.34 -1.97
CA THR A 19 -9.79 -2.17 -2.32
C THR A 19 -10.24 -0.80 -1.81
N ILE A 20 -10.89 -0.04 -2.68
CA ILE A 20 -11.44 1.28 -2.39
C ILE A 20 -12.96 1.19 -2.51
N GLU A 21 -13.63 1.53 -1.42
CA GLU A 21 -15.09 1.52 -1.30
C GLU A 21 -15.57 2.91 -0.83
N ASP A 22 -16.78 3.26 -1.22
CA ASP A 22 -17.50 4.42 -0.65
C ASP A 22 -18.12 4.06 0.71
N ASP A 23 -18.75 5.04 1.37
CA ASP A 23 -19.42 4.86 2.67
C ASP A 23 -20.59 3.85 2.62
N SER A 24 -21.02 3.45 1.43
CA SER A 24 -22.08 2.45 1.20
C SER A 24 -21.51 1.09 0.79
N GLU A 25 -20.21 0.85 1.00
CA GLU A 25 -19.50 -0.39 0.66
C GLU A 25 -19.48 -0.71 -0.85
N ASN A 26 -19.75 0.28 -1.71
CA ASN A 26 -19.62 0.08 -3.15
C ASN A 26 -18.18 0.32 -3.59
N LYS A 27 -17.62 -0.62 -4.35
CA LYS A 27 -16.32 -0.44 -4.98
C LYS A 27 -16.34 0.71 -5.97
N VAL A 28 -15.43 1.66 -5.80
CA VAL A 28 -15.34 2.87 -6.60
C VAL A 28 -13.90 3.19 -6.96
N ASP A 29 -13.69 3.71 -8.17
CA ASP A 29 -12.37 4.21 -8.55
C ASP A 29 -12.09 5.55 -7.85
N PRO A 30 -10.94 5.69 -7.16
CA PRO A 30 -10.55 6.95 -6.56
C PRO A 30 -10.17 7.97 -7.65
N ALA A 31 -10.38 9.25 -7.37
CA ALA A 31 -9.83 10.35 -8.15
C ALA A 31 -8.30 10.41 -8.04
N SER A 32 -7.77 10.08 -6.86
CA SER A 32 -6.33 9.99 -6.62
C SER A 32 -6.02 8.96 -5.54
N LEU A 33 -4.88 8.29 -5.65
CA LEU A 33 -4.36 7.40 -4.62
C LEU A 33 -2.86 7.62 -4.47
N THR A 34 -2.39 7.67 -3.23
CA THR A 34 -0.97 7.80 -2.88
C THR A 34 -0.62 6.80 -1.80
N ILE A 35 0.46 6.05 -1.98
CA ILE A 35 1.00 5.12 -0.97
C ILE A 35 2.37 5.63 -0.56
N THR A 36 2.51 6.08 0.68
CA THR A 36 3.81 6.47 1.24
C THR A 36 4.44 5.28 1.93
N ILE A 37 5.65 4.92 1.54
CA ILE A 37 6.42 3.82 2.14
C ILE A 37 7.53 4.43 3.00
N LYS A 38 7.53 4.11 4.29
CA LYS A 38 8.52 4.60 5.25
C LYS A 38 9.38 3.47 5.79
N LYS A 39 10.67 3.78 5.91
CA LYS A 39 11.68 2.97 6.57
C LYS A 39 11.37 2.80 8.06
N PRO A 40 12.01 1.85 8.76
CA PRO A 40 11.87 1.67 10.20
C PRO A 40 12.33 2.89 11.02
N ASN A 41 13.20 3.74 10.48
CA ASN A 41 13.63 4.99 11.11
C ASN A 41 12.61 6.15 10.92
N GLY A 42 11.51 5.91 10.20
CA GLY A 42 10.45 6.89 9.91
C GLY A 42 10.69 7.76 8.68
N GLU A 43 11.85 7.67 8.02
CA GLU A 43 12.11 8.37 6.76
C GLU A 43 11.29 7.77 5.62
N THR A 44 10.82 8.62 4.71
CA THR A 44 10.18 8.16 3.48
C THR A 44 11.21 7.50 2.58
N GLU A 45 10.97 6.24 2.23
CA GLU A 45 11.73 5.54 1.18
C GLU A 45 11.23 5.96 -0.20
N THR A 46 9.93 5.84 -0.42
CA THR A 46 9.32 6.17 -1.70
C THR A 46 7.84 6.47 -1.55
N THR A 47 7.24 6.95 -2.63
CA THR A 47 5.81 7.19 -2.74
C THR A 47 5.33 6.62 -4.07
N LEU A 48 4.29 5.80 -4.02
CA LEU A 48 3.59 5.30 -5.20
C LEU A 48 2.32 6.11 -5.42
N SER A 49 1.97 6.33 -6.67
CA SER A 49 0.76 6.98 -7.11
C SER A 49 -0.20 5.99 -7.77
N LEU A 50 -1.43 6.41 -8.04
CA LEU A 50 -2.43 5.57 -8.70
C LEU A 50 -1.92 4.98 -10.04
N SER A 51 -1.11 5.72 -10.81
CA SER A 51 -0.55 5.25 -12.08
C SER A 51 0.54 4.19 -11.93
N ASP A 52 1.12 4.06 -10.73
CA ASP A 52 2.11 3.02 -10.44
C ASP A 52 1.45 1.68 -10.06
N LEU A 53 0.12 1.66 -9.92
CA LEU A 53 -0.65 0.48 -9.57
C LEU A 53 -1.26 -0.19 -10.80
N GLU A 54 -1.38 -1.50 -10.73
CA GLU A 54 -2.09 -2.29 -11.73
C GLU A 54 -3.58 -2.37 -11.34
N LYS A 55 -4.47 -1.77 -12.14
CA LYS A 55 -5.92 -1.89 -11.91
C LYS A 55 -6.38 -3.30 -12.28
N GLU A 56 -7.00 -4.02 -11.34
CA GLU A 56 -7.59 -5.34 -11.60
C GLU A 56 -9.07 -5.21 -11.98
N GLU A 57 -9.85 -4.43 -11.23
CA GLU A 57 -11.25 -4.12 -11.49
C GLU A 57 -11.61 -2.74 -10.88
N THR A 58 -12.86 -2.28 -11.02
CA THR A 58 -13.30 -1.02 -10.39
C THR A 58 -13.06 -1.06 -8.89
N GLY A 59 -12.38 -0.04 -8.38
CA GLY A 59 -12.02 0.07 -6.96
C GLY A 59 -10.99 -0.95 -6.47
N VAL A 60 -10.40 -1.78 -7.32
CA VAL A 60 -9.41 -2.80 -6.90
C VAL A 60 -8.10 -2.64 -7.66
N TYR A 61 -7.05 -2.39 -6.90
CA TYR A 61 -5.72 -2.10 -7.42
C TYR A 61 -4.67 -3.02 -6.79
N LYS A 62 -3.71 -3.45 -7.59
CA LYS A 62 -2.59 -4.26 -7.15
C LYS A 62 -1.33 -3.40 -7.09
N MET A 63 -0.81 -3.25 -5.88
CA MET A 63 0.50 -2.69 -5.62
C MET A 63 1.56 -3.78 -5.77
N LYS A 64 2.66 -3.45 -6.45
CA LYS A 64 3.90 -4.22 -6.42
C LYS A 64 5.03 -3.29 -6.05
N TRP A 65 5.75 -3.61 -4.98
CA TRP A 65 6.91 -2.84 -4.54
C TRP A 65 8.11 -3.78 -4.40
N LYS A 66 9.20 -3.47 -5.10
CA LYS A 66 10.46 -4.18 -4.96
C LYS A 66 11.15 -3.66 -3.70
N ILE A 67 11.34 -4.52 -2.71
CA ILE A 67 12.08 -4.20 -1.50
C ILE A 67 13.54 -3.95 -1.90
N PRO A 68 14.14 -2.80 -1.52
CA PRO A 68 15.53 -2.50 -1.83
C PRO A 68 16.48 -3.61 -1.33
N GLU A 69 17.57 -3.86 -2.07
CA GLU A 69 18.59 -4.87 -1.70
C GLU A 69 19.35 -4.49 -0.43
N ASP A 70 19.37 -3.19 -0.11
CA ASP A 70 19.98 -2.57 1.07
C ASP A 70 18.94 -2.13 2.12
N ALA A 71 17.69 -2.62 1.99
CA ALA A 71 16.62 -2.30 2.92
C ALA A 71 17.00 -2.63 4.37
N ALA A 72 16.80 -1.66 5.28
CA ALA A 72 17.02 -1.84 6.70
C ALA A 72 16.01 -2.86 7.28
N SER A 73 16.50 -3.77 8.11
CA SER A 73 15.65 -4.67 8.90
C SER A 73 14.77 -3.88 9.88
N GLY A 74 13.58 -4.40 10.17
CA GLY A 74 12.64 -3.79 11.09
C GLY A 74 11.26 -3.58 10.51
N LEU A 75 10.46 -2.74 11.18
CA LEU A 75 9.07 -2.50 10.84
C LEU A 75 8.93 -1.34 9.85
N TRP A 76 8.60 -1.65 8.61
CA TRP A 76 8.28 -0.66 7.58
C TRP A 76 6.80 -0.30 7.64
N THR A 77 6.49 0.97 7.36
CA THR A 77 5.12 1.49 7.41
C THR A 77 4.67 1.92 6.03
N PHE A 78 3.44 1.55 5.67
CA PHE A 78 2.78 1.95 4.44
C PHE A 78 1.55 2.74 4.81
N THR A 79 1.43 3.96 4.27
CA THR A 79 0.24 4.80 4.44
C THR A 79 -0.42 4.96 3.08
N VAL A 80 -1.59 4.35 2.89
CA VAL A 80 -2.44 4.52 1.71
C VAL A 80 -3.39 5.68 1.97
N LYS A 81 -3.41 6.65 1.06
CA LYS A 81 -4.37 7.74 1.05
C LYS A 81 -5.09 7.73 -0.29
N ALA A 82 -6.40 7.55 -0.26
CA ALA A 82 -7.26 7.63 -1.43
C ALA A 82 -8.21 8.82 -1.29
N THR A 83 -8.49 9.49 -2.41
CA THR A 83 -9.48 10.56 -2.51
C THR A 83 -10.48 10.17 -3.57
N LEU A 84 -11.77 10.14 -3.25
CA LEU A 84 -12.85 9.87 -4.20
C LEU A 84 -13.23 11.13 -4.99
N ASN A 85 -13.95 10.96 -6.09
CA ASN A 85 -14.43 12.08 -6.92
C ASN A 85 -15.44 12.99 -6.17
N THR A 86 -16.09 12.44 -5.15
CA THR A 86 -16.97 13.13 -4.18
C THR A 86 -16.19 14.04 -3.21
N GLY A 87 -14.87 13.87 -3.14
CA GLY A 87 -13.99 14.56 -2.18
C GLY A 87 -13.77 13.80 -0.87
N GLU A 88 -14.40 12.64 -0.68
CA GLU A 88 -14.17 11.76 0.47
C GLU A 88 -12.72 11.25 0.47
N ILE A 89 -12.11 11.18 1.65
CA ILE A 89 -10.72 10.76 1.83
C ILE A 89 -10.67 9.55 2.75
N GLY A 90 -10.12 8.45 2.24
CA GLY A 90 -9.78 7.26 3.02
C GLY A 90 -8.28 7.21 3.32
N ILE A 91 -7.92 6.83 4.53
CA ILE A 91 -6.53 6.59 4.94
C ILE A 91 -6.44 5.24 5.64
N GLU A 92 -5.55 4.36 5.15
CA GLU A 92 -5.22 3.08 5.77
C GLU A 92 -3.71 3.00 6.02
N GLU A 93 -3.32 2.48 7.18
CA GLU A 93 -1.93 2.17 7.49
C GLU A 93 -1.73 0.68 7.71
N PHE A 94 -0.67 0.13 7.12
CA PHE A 94 -0.26 -1.25 7.34
C PHE A 94 1.25 -1.38 7.41
N TYR A 95 1.71 -2.54 7.89
CA TYR A 95 3.11 -2.76 8.24
C TYR A 95 3.70 -3.98 7.55
N LEU A 96 4.99 -3.89 7.25
CA LEU A 96 5.80 -4.97 6.70
C LEU A 96 7.01 -5.19 7.61
N THR A 97 7.30 -6.42 8.01
CA THR A 97 8.53 -6.74 8.76
C THR A 97 9.57 -7.33 7.82
N LEU A 98 10.75 -6.70 7.76
CA LEU A 98 11.96 -7.22 7.10
C LEU A 98 12.98 -7.75 8.11
#